data_AF-A0AAU5CD04-F1
#
_entry.id   AF-A0AAU5CD04-F1
#
_cell.length_a   1.000
_cell.length_b   1.000
_cell.length_c   1.000
_cell.angle_alpha   90.00
_cell.angle_beta   90.00
_cell.angle_gamma   90.00
#
_symmetry.space_group_name_H-M   'P 1'
#
loop_
_entity.id
_entity.type
_entity.pdbx_description
1 polymer ?
#
loop_
_entity_poly.entity_id
_entity_poly.type
_entity_poly.pdbx_seq_one_letter_code
_entity_poly.pdbx_strand_id
1 'polypeptide(L)' 'MRITRNRPGTRSGPAGQFNGSFWIDGIAAPEPEPPSARLALVEAAEGGSTIHWHTDPGVPEHPAA' A
#
# COMPACT_ATOMS: atom_id res chain seq x y z
N MET A 1 0.60 -12.04 -21.09
CA MET A 1 0.38 -12.78 -19.83
C MET A 1 -0.96 -12.37 -19.26
N ARG A 2 -1.86 -13.31 -18.90
CA ARG A 2 -3.22 -13.01 -18.41
C ARG A 2 -3.30 -13.38 -16.93
N ILE A 3 -3.58 -12.38 -16.10
CA ILE A 3 -3.71 -12.50 -14.64
C ILE A 3 -5.19 -12.70 -14.30
N THR A 4 -5.52 -13.67 -13.45
CA THR A 4 -6.91 -14.12 -13.16
C THR A 4 -7.26 -14.14 -11.67
N ARG A 5 -6.60 -13.32 -10.84
CA ARG A 5 -6.85 -13.34 -9.38
C ARG A 5 -8.04 -12.43 -9.03
N ASN A 6 -9.08 -13.01 -8.45
CA ASN A 6 -10.27 -12.31 -7.94
C ASN A 6 -10.33 -12.49 -6.42
N ARG A 7 -9.77 -11.55 -5.65
CA ARG A 7 -10.03 -11.41 -4.22
C ARG A 7 -10.97 -10.21 -4.07
N PRO A 8 -12.18 -10.36 -3.49
CA PRO A 8 -13.23 -9.34 -3.54
C PRO A 8 -12.86 -7.94 -3.00
N GLY A 9 -11.80 -7.85 -2.18
CA GLY A 9 -11.35 -6.60 -1.55
C GLY A 9 -10.10 -5.97 -2.16
N THR A 10 -9.50 -6.58 -3.20
CA THR A 10 -8.27 -6.05 -3.79
C THR A 10 -8.54 -4.78 -4.58
N ARG A 11 -7.82 -3.71 -4.24
CA ARG A 11 -7.91 -2.43 -4.94
C ARG A 11 -6.62 -2.15 -5.70
N SER A 12 -6.74 -1.50 -6.85
CA SER A 12 -5.58 -0.96 -7.56
C SER A 12 -4.94 0.14 -6.71
N GLY A 13 -3.60 0.20 -6.71
CA GLY A 13 -2.86 1.33 -6.14
C GLY A 13 -3.28 2.66 -6.82
N PRO A 14 -3.38 3.78 -6.07
CA PRO A 14 -3.67 5.08 -6.65
C PRO A 14 -2.57 5.52 -7.63
N ALA A 15 -2.96 5.91 -8.85
CA ALA A 15 -2.03 6.28 -9.91
C ALA A 15 -1.14 7.51 -9.58
N GLY A 16 -1.54 8.33 -8.60
CA GLY A 16 -0.73 9.46 -8.12
C GLY A 16 0.32 9.09 -7.07
N GLN A 17 0.40 7.82 -6.66
CA GLN A 17 1.34 7.35 -5.63
C GLN A 17 2.30 6.26 -6.14
N PHE A 18 1.94 5.58 -7.24
CA PHE A 18 2.66 4.43 -7.75
C PHE A 18 2.98 4.52 -9.25
N ASN A 19 4.20 4.18 -9.62
CA ASN A 19 4.61 3.91 -11.00
C ASN A 19 4.38 2.43 -11.32
N GLY A 20 3.67 2.14 -12.41
CA GLY A 20 3.33 0.77 -12.77
C GLY A 20 2.09 0.25 -12.03
N SER A 21 1.86 -1.06 -12.08
CA SER A 21 0.68 -1.67 -11.48
C SER A 21 0.93 -2.12 -10.05
N PHE A 22 0.01 -1.76 -9.16
CA PHE A 22 0.02 -2.14 -7.75
C PHE A 22 -1.35 -2.68 -7.34
N TRP A 23 -1.35 -3.63 -6.42
CA TRP A 23 -2.55 -4.17 -5.80
C TRP A 23 -2.43 -4.07 -4.27
N ILE A 24 -3.50 -3.60 -3.63
CA ILE A 24 -3.55 -3.37 -2.18
C ILE A 24 -4.73 -4.14 -1.60
N ASP A 25 -4.43 -5.02 -0.63
CA ASP A 25 -5.38 -5.80 0.15
C ASP A 25 -5.33 -5.34 1.63
N GLY A 26 -6.45 -4.85 2.17
CA GLY A 26 -6.54 -4.56 3.61
C GLY A 26 -6.63 -5.86 4.43
N ILE A 27 -5.83 -5.96 5.50
CA ILE A 27 -5.79 -7.14 6.38
C ILE A 27 -6.47 -6.85 7.72
N ALA A 28 -6.17 -5.72 8.35
CA ALA A 28 -6.74 -5.37 9.66
C ALA A 28 -6.75 -3.85 9.91
N ALA A 29 -7.78 -3.38 10.62
CA ALA A 29 -7.84 -2.06 11.24
C ALA A 29 -8.70 -2.17 12.52
N PRO A 30 -8.21 -1.79 13.71
CA PRO A 30 -9.00 -1.79 14.94
C PRO A 30 -10.02 -0.65 14.98
N GLU A 31 -11.19 -0.88 15.59
CA GLU A 31 -12.17 0.18 15.89
C GLU A 31 -11.80 0.99 17.15
N PRO A 32 -12.31 2.22 17.32
CA PRO A 32 -13.08 3.03 16.37
C PRO A 32 -12.20 3.80 15.37
N GLU A 33 -12.79 4.33 14.31
CA GLU A 33 -12.07 5.19 13.36
C GLU A 33 -11.84 6.61 13.96
N PRO A 34 -10.65 7.23 13.71
CA PRO A 34 -9.53 6.70 12.94
C PRO A 34 -8.70 5.67 13.76
N PRO A 35 -8.27 4.56 13.14
CA PRO A 35 -7.60 3.46 13.82
C PRO A 35 -6.17 3.87 14.19
N SER A 36 -5.66 3.36 15.31
CA SER A 36 -4.26 3.59 15.70
C SER A 36 -3.24 2.92 14.78
N ALA A 37 -3.65 1.89 14.03
CA ALA A 37 -2.81 1.19 13.06
C ALA A 37 -3.66 0.57 11.94
N ARG A 38 -3.06 0.38 10.76
CA ARG A 38 -3.68 -0.37 9.66
C ARG A 38 -2.66 -1.34 9.06
N LEU A 39 -3.10 -2.55 8.78
CA LEU A 39 -2.29 -3.56 8.12
C LEU A 39 -2.84 -3.83 6.71
N ALA A 40 -1.96 -3.81 5.71
CA ALA A 40 -2.29 -4.11 4.33
C ALA A 40 -1.17 -4.92 3.66
N LEU A 41 -1.53 -5.79 2.73
CA LEU A 41 -0.61 -6.41 1.78
C LEU A 41 -0.54 -5.53 0.53
N VAL A 42 0.68 -5.22 0.09
CA VAL A 42 0.94 -4.47 -1.14
C VAL A 42 1.75 -5.35 -2.09
N GLU A 43 1.22 -5.58 -3.28
CA GLU A 43 1.88 -6.34 -4.35
C GLU A 43 2.20 -5.37 -5.49
N ALA A 44 3.48 -5.28 -5.85
CA ALA A 44 3.94 -4.55 -7.02
C ALA A 44 4.09 -5.52 -8.20
N ALA A 45 3.61 -5.12 -9.37
CA ALA A 45 4.03 -5.76 -10.62
C ALA A 45 5.53 -5.54 -10.83
N GLU A 46 6.13 -6.32 -11.74
CA GLU A 46 7.53 -6.15 -12.12
C GLU A 46 7.80 -4.70 -12.58
N GLY A 47 8.84 -4.09 -12.01
CA GLY A 47 9.19 -2.68 -12.24
C GLY A 47 8.32 -1.66 -11.52
N GLY A 48 7.36 -2.11 -10.68
CA GLY A 48 6.53 -1.22 -9.87
C GLY A 48 7.32 -0.56 -8.75
N SER A 49 7.16 0.76 -8.59
CA SER A 49 7.74 1.54 -7.49
C SER A 49 6.78 2.61 -6.99
N THR A 50 7.00 3.13 -5.78
CA THR A 50 6.38 4.40 -5.36
C THR A 50 6.94 5.54 -6.20
N ILE A 51 6.11 6.52 -6.56
CA ILE A 51 6.53 7.65 -7.40
C ILE A 51 7.53 8.53 -6.66
N HIS A 52 7.31 8.72 -5.36
CA HIS A 52 8.17 9.50 -4.49
C HIS A 52 8.32 8.82 -3.14
N TRP A 53 9.44 9.07 -2.48
CA TRP A 53 9.55 8.86 -1.04
C TRP A 53 8.52 9.73 -0.34
N HIS A 54 7.83 9.16 0.63
CA HIS A 54 6.92 9.91 1.50
C HIS A 54 7.26 9.57 2.94
N THR A 55 6.96 10.52 3.83
CA THR A 55 7.02 10.30 5.27
C THR A 55 5.64 9.85 5.75
N ASP A 56 5.62 8.93 6.71
CA ASP A 56 4.40 8.62 7.44
C ASP A 56 4.33 9.56 8.66
N PRO A 57 3.28 10.38 8.82
CA PRO A 57 3.19 11.35 9.90
C PRO A 57 3.19 10.72 11.30
N GLY A 58 2.85 9.44 11.43
CA GLY A 58 2.87 8.70 12.69
C GLY A 58 4.19 7.99 12.97
N VAL A 59 5.14 7.99 12.03
CA VAL A 59 6.43 7.29 12.16
C VAL A 59 7.56 8.33 12.14
N PRO A 60 8.33 8.46 13.23
CA PRO A 60 9.49 9.33 13.22
C PRO A 60 10.48 8.85 12.14
N GLU A 61 11.14 9.80 11.49
CA GLU A 61 12.19 9.49 10.54
C GLU A 61 13.23 8.57 11.21
N HIS A 62 13.59 7.49 10.51
CA HIS A 62 14.63 6.61 11.01
C HIS A 62 15.93 7.43 11.11
N PRO A 63 16.66 7.39 12.23
CA PRO A 63 17.90 8.13 12.35
C PRO A 63 18.84 7.74 11.20
N ALA A 64 19.36 8.74 10.50
CA ALA A 64 20.46 8.53 9.57
C ALA A 64 21.67 8.07 10.39
N ALA A 65 22.24 6.92 10.01
CA ALA A 65 23.46 6.40 10.61
C ALA A 65 24.67 7.31 10.35
#